data_AF-A0A7C2F6M6-F1
#
_entry.id   AF-A0A7C2F6M6-F1
#
_cell.length_a   1.000
_cell.length_b   1.000
_cell.length_c   1.000
_cell.angle_alpha   90.00
_cell.angle_beta   90.00
_cell.angle_gamma   90.00
#
_symmetry.space_group_name_H-M   'P 1'
#
loop_
_entity.id
_entity.type
_entity.pdbx_description
1 polymer ?
#
loop_
_entity_poly.entity_id
_entity_poly.type
_entity_poly.pdbx_seq_one_letter_code
_entity_poly.pdbx_strand_id
1 'polypeptide(L)'
;MSREDRLTGRRKAAALLITLGKERSAEVLRHLSDDDIEQLTWEISALGELRPEQRRAVLEEFQEAAVARNVISLGGLEYAEELLRLALGEEKASQLIDRLSAASPSVPFGFLRHLNVQQLTHFLVNEHPQTIALLLCFLQPEKAAQVLSALEPDLAADVAERIAAMERASPDILAEVETVIRRKLSAVLQPSRELRAVGGIETLVNILKHTSRLTEKTIIEALEDEAPDVAEQVKKRMFVFENIAQLDDRSIQRILREVEVRDLALALKATPENVKEAILRNMSQRAAAMLREDMEAMGPVRLRQVEEAQARIVEVIRRLDEAEEIVIARGGDDELVV
;
A
#
# COMPACT_ATOMS: atom_id res chain seq x y z
N MET A 1 -22.22 7.04 -51.37
CA MET A 1 -23.53 6.75 -50.74
C MET A 1 -24.47 7.91 -51.05
N SER A 2 -25.66 7.64 -51.57
CA SER A 2 -26.67 8.65 -51.92
C SER A 2 -27.16 9.39 -50.68
N ARG A 3 -27.61 10.64 -50.85
CA ARG A 3 -28.02 11.55 -49.76
C ARG A 3 -29.24 11.04 -48.96
N GLU A 4 -29.96 10.06 -49.49
CA GLU A 4 -31.12 9.39 -48.86
C GLU A 4 -30.76 8.30 -47.86
N ASP A 5 -29.50 7.82 -47.82
CA ASP A 5 -29.06 6.75 -46.92
C ASP A 5 -28.52 7.26 -45.56
N ARG A 6 -28.50 8.58 -45.31
CA ARG A 6 -28.08 9.15 -44.00
C ARG A 6 -29.27 9.20 -43.04
N LEU A 7 -29.29 8.26 -42.09
CA LEU A 7 -30.22 8.27 -40.98
C LEU A 7 -30.08 9.58 -40.17
N THR A 8 -31.21 10.20 -39.82
CA THR A 8 -31.27 11.36 -38.92
C THR A 8 -31.00 10.93 -37.47
N GLY A 9 -30.66 11.84 -36.57
CA GLY A 9 -30.32 11.49 -35.17
C GLY A 9 -31.39 10.64 -34.46
N ARG A 10 -32.68 11.00 -34.64
CA ARG A 10 -33.81 10.23 -34.09
C ARG A 10 -33.94 8.84 -34.72
N ARG A 11 -33.76 8.73 -36.04
CA ARG A 11 -33.73 7.44 -36.74
C ARG A 11 -32.55 6.57 -36.35
N LYS A 12 -31.38 7.16 -36.07
CA LYS A 12 -30.21 6.41 -35.56
C LYS A 12 -30.46 5.87 -34.16
N ALA A 13 -31.07 6.66 -33.27
CA ALA A 13 -31.43 6.21 -31.93
C ALA A 13 -32.44 5.05 -31.97
N ALA A 14 -33.47 5.15 -32.81
CA ALA A 14 -34.41 4.06 -33.03
C ALA A 14 -33.74 2.81 -33.65
N ALA A 15 -32.85 2.99 -34.64
CA ALA A 15 -32.09 1.88 -35.22
C ALA A 15 -31.16 1.20 -34.21
N LEU A 16 -30.56 1.96 -33.28
CA LEU A 16 -29.75 1.46 -32.19
C LEU A 16 -30.59 0.61 -31.23
N LEU A 17 -31.77 1.09 -30.81
CA LEU A 17 -32.67 0.34 -29.95
C LEU A 17 -33.14 -0.98 -30.60
N ILE A 18 -33.42 -0.98 -31.90
CA ILE A 18 -33.74 -2.22 -32.62
C ILE A 18 -32.54 -3.18 -32.60
N THR A 19 -31.33 -2.65 -32.76
CA THR A 19 -30.08 -3.43 -32.81
C THR A 19 -29.69 -4.01 -31.45
N LEU A 20 -30.00 -3.32 -30.35
CA LEU A 20 -29.75 -3.76 -28.97
C LEU A 20 -30.65 -4.90 -28.49
N GLY A 21 -31.80 -5.10 -29.16
CA GLY A 21 -32.80 -6.10 -28.78
C GLY A 21 -33.84 -5.56 -27.79
N LYS A 22 -34.96 -6.28 -27.68
CA LYS A 22 -36.17 -5.81 -26.99
C LYS A 22 -35.95 -5.58 -25.50
N GLU A 23 -35.22 -6.47 -24.85
CA GLU A 23 -34.99 -6.48 -23.41
C GLU A 23 -34.15 -5.27 -22.99
N ARG A 24 -33.01 -5.06 -23.67
CA ARG A 24 -32.08 -3.96 -23.38
C ARG A 24 -32.67 -2.60 -23.76
N SER A 25 -33.41 -2.54 -24.84
CA SER A 25 -34.08 -1.31 -25.26
C SER A 25 -35.18 -0.90 -24.30
N ALA A 26 -35.89 -1.86 -23.70
CA ALA A 26 -36.86 -1.57 -22.65
C ALA A 26 -36.22 -0.93 -21.41
N GLU A 27 -35.01 -1.34 -21.04
CA GLU A 27 -34.25 -0.70 -19.95
C GLU A 27 -33.87 0.74 -20.29
N VAL A 28 -33.38 0.99 -21.51
CA VAL A 28 -33.03 2.35 -21.96
C VAL A 28 -34.25 3.27 -21.98
N LEU A 29 -35.39 2.80 -22.49
CA LEU A 29 -36.62 3.59 -22.57
C LEU A 29 -37.14 4.04 -21.20
N ARG A 30 -36.88 3.28 -20.12
CA ARG A 30 -37.31 3.66 -18.75
C ARG A 30 -36.64 4.93 -18.22
N HIS A 31 -35.53 5.35 -18.83
CA HIS A 31 -34.77 6.53 -18.43
C HIS A 31 -35.06 7.77 -19.28
N LEU A 32 -36.00 7.68 -20.22
CA LEU A 32 -36.38 8.77 -21.13
C LEU A 32 -37.71 9.41 -20.73
N SER A 33 -37.93 10.64 -21.20
CA SER A 33 -39.20 11.33 -20.98
C SER A 33 -40.30 10.72 -21.86
N ASP A 34 -41.57 10.88 -21.47
CA ASP A 34 -42.72 10.36 -22.22
C ASP A 34 -42.73 10.86 -23.67
N ASP A 35 -42.38 12.14 -23.90
CA ASP A 35 -42.26 12.76 -25.22
C ASP A 35 -41.16 12.10 -26.08
N ASP A 36 -40.02 11.73 -25.48
CA ASP A 36 -38.93 11.06 -26.17
C ASP A 36 -39.28 9.61 -26.51
N ILE A 37 -39.97 8.92 -25.60
CA ILE A 37 -40.46 7.55 -25.80
C ILE A 37 -41.44 7.52 -26.97
N GLU A 38 -42.39 8.46 -27.03
CA GLU A 38 -43.37 8.54 -28.12
C GLU A 38 -42.68 8.75 -29.48
N GLN A 39 -41.74 9.70 -29.56
CA GLN A 39 -40.99 9.99 -30.78
C GLN A 39 -40.12 8.81 -31.24
N LEU A 40 -39.44 8.14 -30.31
CA LEU A 40 -38.59 6.99 -30.63
C LEU A 40 -39.42 5.78 -31.05
N THR A 41 -40.57 5.55 -30.41
CA THR A 41 -41.48 4.45 -30.76
C THR A 41 -42.05 4.65 -32.17
N TRP A 42 -42.38 5.89 -32.54
CA TRP A 42 -42.82 6.21 -33.90
C TRP A 42 -41.73 5.92 -34.94
N GLU A 43 -40.50 6.36 -34.69
CA GLU A 43 -39.38 6.09 -35.61
C GLU A 43 -39.05 4.58 -35.69
N ILE A 44 -39.10 3.84 -34.58
CA ILE A 44 -38.94 2.37 -34.57
C ILE A 44 -39.98 1.71 -35.47
N SER A 45 -41.23 2.16 -35.43
CA SER A 45 -42.30 1.64 -36.30
C SER A 45 -42.08 1.96 -37.78
N ALA A 46 -41.46 3.11 -38.09
CA ALA A 46 -41.23 3.60 -39.45
C ALA A 46 -39.94 3.07 -40.10
N LEU A 47 -38.98 2.58 -39.32
CA LEU A 47 -37.64 2.18 -39.79
C LEU A 47 -37.58 0.87 -40.58
N GLY A 48 -38.60 0.01 -40.46
CA GLY A 48 -38.65 -1.26 -41.19
C GLY A 48 -37.46 -2.18 -40.91
N GLU A 49 -37.11 -3.04 -41.87
CA GLU A 49 -35.99 -3.97 -41.72
C GLU A 49 -34.64 -3.27 -41.95
N LEU A 50 -33.75 -3.36 -40.96
CA LEU A 50 -32.41 -2.79 -41.02
C LEU A 50 -31.44 -3.75 -41.71
N ARG A 51 -30.76 -3.28 -42.76
CA ARG A 51 -29.68 -4.04 -43.41
C ARG A 51 -28.49 -4.24 -42.46
N PRO A 52 -27.74 -5.35 -42.55
CA PRO A 52 -26.58 -5.61 -41.68
C PRO A 52 -25.55 -4.47 -41.65
N GLU A 53 -25.32 -3.81 -42.79
CA GLU A 53 -24.39 -2.70 -42.92
C GLU A 53 -24.86 -1.47 -42.15
N GLN A 54 -26.18 -1.22 -42.13
CA GLN A 54 -26.78 -0.10 -41.39
C GLN A 54 -26.72 -0.35 -39.88
N ARG A 55 -26.98 -1.59 -39.43
CA ARG A 55 -26.83 -1.96 -38.01
C ARG A 55 -25.40 -1.78 -37.54
N ARG A 56 -24.43 -2.23 -38.34
CA ARG A 56 -23.01 -2.11 -38.03
C ARG A 56 -22.57 -0.64 -37.99
N ALA A 57 -22.97 0.18 -38.96
CA ALA A 57 -22.64 1.60 -38.97
C ALA A 57 -23.23 2.35 -37.76
N VAL A 58 -24.47 2.04 -37.37
CA VAL A 58 -25.10 2.66 -36.19
C VAL A 58 -24.41 2.23 -34.89
N LEU A 59 -23.97 0.98 -34.77
CA LEU A 59 -23.20 0.50 -33.62
C LEU A 59 -21.80 1.11 -33.56
N GLU A 60 -21.08 1.18 -34.68
CA GLU A 60 -19.75 1.80 -34.76
C GLU A 60 -19.82 3.28 -34.37
N GLU A 61 -20.77 4.03 -34.94
CA GLU A 61 -20.99 5.45 -34.60
C GLU A 61 -21.43 5.64 -33.15
N PHE A 62 -22.31 4.77 -32.62
CA PHE A 62 -22.70 4.82 -31.22
C PHE A 62 -21.52 4.48 -30.31
N GLN A 63 -20.68 3.51 -30.66
CA GLN A 63 -19.48 3.15 -29.92
C GLN A 63 -18.48 4.30 -29.92
N GLU A 64 -18.26 4.98 -31.04
CA GLU A 64 -17.39 6.17 -31.11
C GLU A 64 -17.94 7.32 -30.26
N ALA A 65 -19.24 7.61 -30.36
CA ALA A 65 -19.91 8.65 -29.56
C ALA A 65 -20.03 8.29 -28.08
N ALA A 66 -20.15 6.99 -27.78
CA ALA A 66 -20.15 6.45 -26.43
C ALA A 66 -18.74 6.44 -25.86
N VAL A 67 -17.67 6.15 -26.61
CA VAL A 67 -16.28 6.28 -26.15
C VAL A 67 -15.94 7.74 -25.92
N ALA A 68 -16.30 8.65 -26.84
CA ALA A 68 -16.10 10.09 -26.67
C ALA A 68 -16.83 10.66 -25.42
N ARG A 69 -17.97 10.07 -25.02
CA ARG A 69 -18.70 10.43 -23.80
C ARG A 69 -18.39 9.55 -22.57
N ASN A 70 -17.94 8.31 -22.72
CA ASN A 70 -17.59 7.36 -21.65
C ASN A 70 -16.12 7.48 -21.22
N VAL A 71 -15.28 8.20 -21.97
CA VAL A 71 -14.05 8.79 -21.43
C VAL A 71 -14.39 9.73 -20.25
N ILE A 72 -15.66 10.17 -20.11
CA ILE A 72 -16.15 10.95 -18.98
C ILE A 72 -16.87 10.08 -17.92
N SER A 73 -17.27 8.82 -18.19
CA SER A 73 -18.17 8.10 -17.24
C SER A 73 -18.11 6.57 -17.11
N LEU A 74 -17.35 5.79 -17.90
CA LEU A 74 -17.35 4.31 -17.73
C LEU A 74 -16.03 3.59 -18.06
N GLY A 75 -14.92 4.33 -18.06
CA GLY A 75 -13.58 3.77 -18.22
C GLY A 75 -12.59 4.70 -17.56
N GLY A 76 -12.27 4.40 -16.30
CA GLY A 76 -11.37 5.20 -15.47
C GLY A 76 -10.78 4.36 -14.36
N LEU A 77 -9.75 4.90 -13.71
CA LEU A 77 -9.03 4.23 -12.63
C LEU A 77 -9.98 3.73 -11.54
N GLU A 78 -11.05 4.48 -11.22
CA GLU A 78 -12.04 4.13 -10.19
C GLU A 78 -12.84 2.85 -10.53
N TYR A 79 -13.24 2.65 -11.78
CA TYR A 79 -13.94 1.41 -12.18
C TYR A 79 -12.98 0.21 -12.21
N ALA A 80 -11.75 0.43 -12.68
CA ALA A 80 -10.70 -0.60 -12.62
C ALA A 80 -10.33 -0.93 -11.17
N GLU A 81 -10.33 0.06 -10.28
CA GLU A 81 -10.06 -0.06 -8.85
C GLU A 81 -11.15 -0.89 -8.16
N GLU A 82 -12.41 -0.59 -8.41
CA GLU A 82 -13.54 -1.35 -7.86
C GLU A 82 -13.53 -2.80 -8.35
N LEU A 83 -13.27 -3.04 -9.64
CA LEU A 83 -13.09 -4.38 -10.21
C LEU A 83 -11.91 -5.13 -9.61
N LEU A 84 -10.77 -4.46 -9.42
CA LEU A 84 -9.56 -5.08 -8.84
C LEU A 84 -9.78 -5.41 -7.36
N ARG A 85 -10.45 -4.54 -6.60
CA ARG A 85 -10.80 -4.78 -5.18
C ARG A 85 -11.74 -5.98 -5.06
N LEU A 86 -12.75 -6.08 -5.92
CA LEU A 86 -13.70 -7.21 -5.96
C LEU A 86 -13.03 -8.53 -6.37
N ALA A 87 -12.07 -8.50 -7.31
CA ALA A 87 -11.45 -9.70 -7.85
C ALA A 87 -10.25 -10.22 -7.03
N LEU A 88 -9.47 -9.33 -6.42
CA LEU A 88 -8.15 -9.63 -5.84
C LEU A 88 -8.01 -9.25 -4.36
N GLY A 89 -9.01 -8.56 -3.79
CA GLY A 89 -8.97 -8.00 -2.45
C GLY A 89 -8.26 -6.64 -2.38
N GLU A 90 -8.58 -5.87 -1.35
CA GLU A 90 -8.16 -4.47 -1.13
C GLU A 90 -6.64 -4.23 -1.27
N GLU A 91 -5.83 -5.11 -0.69
CA GLU A 91 -4.38 -4.93 -0.59
C GLU A 91 -3.66 -5.09 -1.94
N LYS A 92 -4.03 -6.12 -2.71
CA LYS A 92 -3.46 -6.39 -4.04
C LYS A 92 -4.00 -5.45 -5.10
N ALA A 93 -5.25 -5.03 -4.97
CA ALA A 93 -5.86 -4.04 -5.84
C ALA A 93 -5.10 -2.71 -5.75
N SER A 94 -4.89 -2.20 -4.53
CA SER A 94 -4.17 -0.94 -4.29
C SER A 94 -2.78 -0.91 -4.95
N GLN A 95 -2.00 -1.99 -4.80
CA GLN A 95 -0.67 -2.10 -5.42
C GLN A 95 -0.67 -2.13 -6.96
N LEU A 96 -1.77 -2.59 -7.58
CA LEU A 96 -1.92 -2.61 -9.05
C LEU A 96 -2.44 -1.28 -9.56
N ILE A 97 -3.35 -0.64 -8.83
CA ILE A 97 -3.88 0.69 -9.10
C ILE A 97 -2.77 1.74 -9.05
N ASP A 98 -1.90 1.68 -8.05
CA ASP A 98 -0.75 2.59 -7.92
C ASP A 98 0.20 2.50 -9.12
N ARG A 99 0.45 1.27 -9.60
CA ARG A 99 1.28 1.02 -10.79
C ARG A 99 0.61 1.48 -12.09
N LEU A 100 -0.70 1.30 -12.23
CA LEU A 100 -1.46 1.69 -13.43
C LEU A 100 -1.68 3.21 -13.50
N SER A 101 -1.89 3.87 -12.35
CA SER A 101 -2.04 5.32 -12.24
C SER A 101 -0.78 6.07 -12.66
N ALA A 102 0.40 5.51 -12.37
CA ALA A 102 1.68 6.06 -12.80
C ALA A 102 1.85 6.05 -14.34
N ALA A 103 1.04 5.28 -15.07
CA ALA A 103 1.19 5.03 -16.51
C ALA A 103 0.10 5.66 -17.40
N SER A 104 -0.93 6.34 -16.86
CA SER A 104 -2.10 6.79 -17.67
C SER A 104 -2.10 8.29 -18.05
N PRO A 105 -2.55 8.71 -19.25
CA PRO A 105 -2.28 10.04 -19.83
C PRO A 105 -3.38 11.11 -19.66
N SER A 106 -4.45 10.91 -18.87
CA SER A 106 -5.71 11.62 -19.13
C SER A 106 -5.99 12.95 -18.40
N VAL A 107 -5.07 13.50 -17.60
CA VAL A 107 -5.23 14.86 -17.04
C VAL A 107 -3.87 15.55 -16.96
N PRO A 108 -3.66 16.70 -17.63
CA PRO A 108 -2.43 17.47 -17.47
C PRO A 108 -2.16 17.75 -16.00
N PHE A 109 -0.94 17.44 -15.56
CA PHE A 109 -0.53 17.58 -14.16
C PHE A 109 -1.32 16.74 -13.14
N GLY A 110 -1.99 15.66 -13.57
CA GLY A 110 -2.78 14.80 -12.68
C GLY A 110 -2.00 14.23 -11.50
N PHE A 111 -0.68 14.06 -11.63
CA PHE A 111 0.20 13.65 -10.55
C PHE A 111 0.23 14.63 -9.36
N LEU A 112 0.01 15.93 -9.58
CA LEU A 112 -0.02 16.94 -8.51
C LEU A 112 -1.20 16.75 -7.53
N ARG A 113 -2.26 16.06 -7.97
CA ARG A 113 -3.42 15.76 -7.13
C ARG A 113 -3.07 14.83 -5.97
N HIS A 114 -2.04 14.00 -6.11
CA HIS A 114 -1.62 13.01 -5.10
C HIS A 114 -0.67 13.59 -4.03
N LEU A 115 -0.11 14.78 -4.25
CA LEU A 115 0.83 15.39 -3.31
C LEU A 115 0.11 16.05 -2.14
N ASN A 116 0.65 16.02 -0.93
CA ASN A 116 0.06 16.83 0.15
C ASN A 116 0.38 18.33 -0.04
N VAL A 117 -0.32 19.21 0.70
CA VAL A 117 -0.14 20.67 0.58
C VAL A 117 1.28 21.12 0.91
N GLN A 118 1.93 20.49 1.89
CA GLN A 118 3.30 20.83 2.28
C GLN A 118 4.30 20.51 1.16
N GLN A 119 4.17 19.33 0.53
CA GLN A 119 4.99 18.91 -0.61
C GLN A 119 4.81 19.83 -1.82
N LEU A 120 3.57 20.21 -2.12
CA LEU A 120 3.27 21.17 -3.19
C LEU A 120 3.89 22.53 -2.89
N THR A 121 3.69 23.05 -1.68
CA THR A 121 4.22 24.36 -1.29
C THR A 121 5.74 24.37 -1.38
N HIS A 122 6.41 23.36 -0.82
CA HIS A 122 7.87 23.23 -0.88
C HIS A 122 8.41 23.17 -2.32
N PHE A 123 7.72 22.44 -3.20
CA PHE A 123 8.08 22.35 -4.61
C PHE A 123 7.88 23.69 -5.35
N LEU A 124 6.76 24.37 -5.08
CA LEU A 124 6.34 25.56 -5.82
C LEU A 124 7.07 26.84 -5.41
N VAL A 125 7.60 26.94 -4.19
CA VAL A 125 8.27 28.15 -3.67
C VAL A 125 9.43 28.63 -4.55
N ASN A 126 10.12 27.73 -5.25
CA ASN A 126 11.25 28.08 -6.12
C ASN A 126 10.87 28.22 -7.61
N GLU A 127 9.60 28.09 -7.96
CA GLU A 127 9.12 28.20 -9.34
C GLU A 127 8.65 29.63 -9.66
N HIS A 128 8.67 29.96 -10.95
CA HIS A 128 8.23 31.30 -11.39
C HIS A 128 6.72 31.49 -11.11
N PRO A 129 6.26 32.71 -10.73
CA PRO A 129 4.85 32.97 -10.41
C PRO A 129 3.86 32.51 -11.50
N GLN A 130 4.24 32.65 -12.77
CA GLN A 130 3.45 32.16 -13.91
C GLN A 130 3.29 30.63 -13.92
N THR A 131 4.34 29.89 -13.54
CA THR A 131 4.30 28.44 -13.43
C THR A 131 3.42 28.02 -12.26
N ILE A 132 3.55 28.68 -11.12
CA ILE A 132 2.71 28.42 -9.94
C ILE A 132 1.24 28.65 -10.29
N ALA A 133 0.91 29.80 -10.92
CA ALA A 133 -0.43 30.12 -11.38
C ALA A 133 -1.01 29.03 -12.29
N LEU A 134 -0.23 28.61 -13.29
CA LEU A 134 -0.62 27.53 -14.19
C LEU A 134 -0.92 26.23 -13.44
N LEU A 135 -0.05 25.81 -12.52
CA LEU A 135 -0.21 24.56 -11.77
C LEU A 135 -1.41 24.60 -10.82
N LEU A 136 -1.67 25.74 -10.17
CA LEU A 136 -2.83 25.91 -9.29
C LEU A 136 -4.17 25.79 -10.05
N CYS A 137 -4.24 26.22 -11.31
CA CYS A 137 -5.43 26.05 -12.16
C CYS A 137 -5.81 24.59 -12.42
N PHE A 138 -4.87 23.64 -12.25
CA PHE A 138 -5.12 22.19 -12.42
C PHE A 138 -5.31 21.44 -11.08
N LEU A 139 -5.34 22.15 -9.94
CA LEU A 139 -5.65 21.58 -8.63
C LEU A 139 -7.13 21.73 -8.27
N GLN A 140 -7.59 20.96 -7.27
CA GLN A 140 -8.90 21.18 -6.64
C GLN A 140 -8.91 22.55 -5.94
N PRO A 141 -10.01 23.33 -6.01
CA PRO A 141 -10.08 24.68 -5.46
C PRO A 141 -9.66 24.77 -3.99
N GLU A 142 -10.05 23.81 -3.17
CA GLU A 142 -9.73 23.76 -1.73
C GLU A 142 -8.23 23.60 -1.50
N LYS A 143 -7.58 22.75 -2.31
CA LYS A 143 -6.15 22.49 -2.24
C LYS A 143 -5.34 23.65 -2.80
N ALA A 144 -5.81 24.25 -3.89
CA ALA A 144 -5.20 25.45 -4.46
C ALA A 144 -5.23 26.61 -3.45
N ALA A 145 -6.35 26.80 -2.74
CA ALA A 145 -6.48 27.82 -1.71
C ALA A 145 -5.52 27.59 -0.53
N GLN A 146 -5.36 26.34 -0.10
CA GLN A 146 -4.41 25.98 0.96
C GLN A 146 -2.96 26.23 0.55
N VAL A 147 -2.58 25.89 -0.69
CA VAL A 147 -1.24 26.15 -1.23
C VAL A 147 -1.01 27.66 -1.37
N LEU A 148 -1.97 28.40 -1.94
CA LEU A 148 -1.88 29.85 -2.11
C LEU A 148 -1.71 30.58 -0.75
N SER A 149 -2.38 30.10 0.29
CA SER A 149 -2.28 30.64 1.66
C SER A 149 -0.95 30.33 2.34
N ALA A 150 -0.20 29.34 1.85
CA ALA A 150 1.09 28.94 2.40
C ALA A 150 2.28 29.61 1.69
N LEU A 151 2.04 30.37 0.61
CA LEU A 151 3.05 31.18 -0.07
C LEU A 151 3.27 32.51 0.65
N GLU A 152 4.41 33.15 0.42
CA GLU A 152 4.66 34.51 0.92
C GLU A 152 3.63 35.50 0.34
N PRO A 153 3.18 36.52 1.10
CA PRO A 153 2.07 37.39 0.69
C PRO A 153 2.25 38.06 -0.68
N ASP A 154 3.47 38.54 -0.97
CA ASP A 154 3.78 39.22 -2.24
C ASP A 154 3.73 38.23 -3.43
N LEU A 155 4.25 37.02 -3.23
CA LEU A 155 4.20 35.95 -4.23
C LEU A 155 2.77 35.47 -4.47
N ALA A 156 1.98 35.30 -3.40
CA ALA A 156 0.58 34.91 -3.48
C ALA A 156 -0.26 35.93 -4.27
N ALA A 157 -0.02 37.23 -4.06
CA ALA A 157 -0.68 38.29 -4.80
C ALA A 157 -0.34 38.26 -6.30
N ASP A 158 0.94 38.10 -6.65
CA ASP A 158 1.39 38.02 -8.05
C ASP A 158 0.83 36.77 -8.77
N VAL A 159 0.77 35.64 -8.06
CA VAL A 159 0.16 34.40 -8.57
C VAL A 159 -1.35 34.59 -8.78
N ALA A 160 -2.06 35.22 -7.85
CA ALA A 160 -3.49 35.46 -7.97
C ALA A 160 -3.84 36.38 -9.16
N GLU A 161 -3.05 37.43 -9.39
CA GLU A 161 -3.21 38.32 -10.55
C GLU A 161 -3.05 37.55 -11.86
N ARG A 162 -2.06 36.64 -11.94
CA ARG A 162 -1.82 35.82 -13.14
C ARG A 162 -2.93 34.81 -13.40
N ILE A 163 -3.47 34.19 -12.36
CA ILE A 163 -4.64 33.30 -12.48
C ILE A 163 -5.82 34.08 -13.04
N ALA A 164 -6.05 35.31 -12.55
CA ALA A 164 -7.16 36.15 -13.01
C ALA A 164 -6.99 36.63 -14.46
N ALA A 165 -5.75 36.87 -14.92
CA ALA A 165 -5.43 37.34 -16.26
C ALA A 165 -5.26 36.22 -17.30
N MET A 166 -5.19 34.95 -16.87
CA MET A 166 -4.94 33.81 -17.75
C MET A 166 -6.18 33.43 -18.57
N GLU A 167 -6.06 33.42 -19.89
CA GLU A 167 -7.17 33.01 -20.79
C GLU A 167 -7.04 31.55 -21.23
N ARG A 168 -6.01 31.20 -22.02
CA ARG A 168 -5.81 29.84 -22.55
C ARG A 168 -4.32 29.55 -22.73
N ALA A 169 -3.89 28.35 -22.32
CA ALA A 169 -2.57 27.82 -22.63
C ALA A 169 -2.65 26.87 -23.85
N SER A 170 -1.64 26.90 -24.72
CA SER A 170 -1.56 25.95 -25.85
C SER A 170 -1.36 24.52 -25.33
N PRO A 171 -2.07 23.51 -25.86
CA PRO A 171 -1.89 22.11 -25.49
C PRO A 171 -0.45 21.61 -25.60
N ASP A 172 0.28 22.05 -26.63
CA ASP A 172 1.68 21.64 -26.85
C ASP A 172 2.59 22.18 -25.75
N ILE A 173 2.37 23.43 -25.33
CA ILE A 173 3.13 24.08 -24.25
C ILE A 173 2.79 23.42 -22.90
N LEU A 174 1.53 23.06 -22.67
CA LEU A 174 1.11 22.36 -21.47
C LEU A 174 1.83 21.01 -21.34
N ALA A 175 1.92 20.24 -22.43
CA ALA A 175 2.60 18.94 -22.43
C ALA A 175 4.12 19.06 -22.18
N GLU A 176 4.75 20.08 -22.75
CA GLU A 176 6.17 20.34 -22.55
C GLU A 176 6.46 20.78 -21.10
N VAL A 177 5.66 21.70 -20.56
CA VAL A 177 5.74 22.13 -19.15
C VAL A 177 5.48 20.95 -18.23
N GLU A 178 4.48 20.11 -18.50
CA GLU A 178 4.18 18.93 -17.71
C GLU A 178 5.38 17.97 -17.64
N THR A 179 6.04 17.73 -18.78
CA THR A 179 7.21 16.86 -18.85
C THR A 179 8.35 17.38 -17.98
N VAL A 180 8.60 18.69 -18.04
CA VAL A 180 9.65 19.35 -17.24
C VAL A 180 9.31 19.32 -15.75
N ILE A 181 8.07 19.67 -15.39
CA ILE A 181 7.60 19.66 -14.00
C ILE A 181 7.63 18.25 -13.42
N ARG A 182 7.20 17.24 -14.18
CA ARG A 182 7.26 15.83 -13.75
C ARG A 182 8.70 15.41 -13.48
N ARG A 183 9.64 15.75 -14.36
CA ARG A 183 11.07 15.43 -14.17
C ARG A 183 11.68 16.14 -12.96
N LYS A 184 11.40 17.44 -12.78
CA LYS A 184 11.85 18.20 -11.60
C LYS A 184 11.24 17.65 -10.32
N LEU A 185 9.95 17.36 -10.33
CA LEU A 185 9.24 16.81 -9.20
C LEU A 185 9.80 15.43 -8.84
N SER A 186 10.12 14.58 -9.81
CA SER A 186 10.83 13.32 -9.53
C SER A 186 12.22 13.54 -8.92
N ALA A 187 12.87 14.68 -9.14
CA ALA A 187 14.16 15.01 -8.52
C ALA A 187 14.02 15.67 -7.13
N VAL A 188 12.91 16.37 -6.86
CA VAL A 188 12.62 17.08 -5.60
C VAL A 188 11.83 16.22 -4.60
N LEU A 189 10.88 15.41 -5.09
CA LEU A 189 10.17 14.38 -4.32
C LEU A 189 10.89 13.03 -4.31
N GLN A 190 12.02 12.90 -5.01
CA GLN A 190 13.08 12.06 -4.46
C GLN A 190 13.59 12.84 -3.26
N PRO A 191 13.20 12.48 -2.03
CA PRO A 191 13.88 13.04 -0.89
C PRO A 191 15.34 12.63 -1.12
N SER A 192 16.26 13.58 -0.96
CA SER A 192 17.62 13.24 -0.55
C SER A 192 17.51 12.11 0.45
N ARG A 193 17.91 10.89 0.04
CA ARG A 193 17.94 9.64 0.79
C ARG A 193 17.75 9.80 2.31
N GLU A 194 16.55 10.10 2.77
CA GLU A 194 16.07 9.58 4.02
C GLU A 194 15.50 8.24 3.60
N LEU A 195 16.37 7.24 3.69
CA LEU A 195 15.99 5.85 3.62
C LEU A 195 14.82 5.65 4.58
N ARG A 196 13.57 5.74 4.11
CA ARG A 196 12.58 4.81 4.62
C ARG A 196 13.04 3.45 4.11
N ALA A 197 13.85 2.81 4.95
CA ALA A 197 14.40 1.51 4.67
C ALA A 197 13.22 0.56 4.44
N VAL A 198 12.90 0.29 3.16
CA VAL A 198 11.80 -0.63 2.77
C VAL A 198 12.10 -2.05 3.24
N GLY A 199 13.38 -2.33 3.48
CA GLY A 199 13.85 -3.51 4.19
C GLY A 199 14.97 -3.14 5.16
N GLY A 200 15.61 -4.16 5.70
CA GLY A 200 16.65 -4.01 6.70
C GLY A 200 16.69 -5.25 7.56
N ILE A 201 17.67 -5.31 8.45
CA ILE A 201 17.83 -6.43 9.35
C ILE A 201 16.57 -6.62 10.21
N GLU A 202 15.92 -5.53 10.62
CA GLU A 202 14.69 -5.59 11.43
C GLU A 202 13.49 -6.17 10.66
N THR A 203 13.26 -5.72 9.42
CA THR A 203 12.23 -6.28 8.54
C THR A 203 12.48 -7.77 8.27
N LEU A 204 13.74 -8.14 7.99
CA LEU A 204 14.13 -9.53 7.76
C LEU A 204 13.91 -10.39 9.01
N VAL A 205 14.31 -9.91 10.20
CA VAL A 205 14.06 -10.57 11.48
C VAL A 205 12.56 -10.79 11.71
N ASN A 206 11.73 -9.78 11.41
CA ASN A 206 10.28 -9.91 11.56
C ASN A 206 9.67 -10.92 10.59
N ILE A 207 10.16 -11.02 9.35
CA ILE A 207 9.75 -12.05 8.40
C ILE A 207 10.19 -13.44 8.87
N LEU A 208 11.43 -13.58 9.33
CA LEU A 208 12.00 -14.85 9.77
C LEU A 208 11.31 -15.38 11.04
N LYS A 209 10.91 -14.50 11.97
CA LYS A 209 10.12 -14.86 13.17
C LYS A 209 8.79 -15.56 12.84
N HIS A 210 8.20 -15.29 11.66
CA HIS A 210 6.91 -15.85 11.23
C HIS A 210 7.05 -16.96 10.19
N THR A 211 8.27 -17.39 9.93
CA THR A 211 8.59 -18.41 8.92
C THR A 211 8.90 -19.75 9.61
N SER A 212 8.87 -20.85 8.85
CA SER A 212 9.24 -22.17 9.39
C SER A 212 10.71 -22.21 9.82
N ARG A 213 11.02 -22.92 10.91
CA ARG A 213 12.39 -23.07 11.44
C ARG A 213 13.39 -23.61 10.42
N LEU A 214 12.95 -24.52 9.54
CA LEU A 214 13.79 -25.07 8.48
C LEU A 214 14.20 -23.96 7.50
N THR A 215 13.24 -23.13 7.10
CA THR A 215 13.47 -22.00 6.18
C THR A 215 14.28 -20.89 6.85
N GLU A 216 14.03 -20.59 8.13
CA GLU A 216 14.86 -19.66 8.92
C GLU A 216 16.32 -20.09 8.93
N LYS A 217 16.59 -21.35 9.28
CA LYS A 217 17.95 -21.90 9.33
C LYS A 217 18.64 -21.84 7.97
N THR A 218 17.95 -22.27 6.91
CA THR A 218 18.51 -22.23 5.55
C THR A 218 18.82 -20.81 5.08
N ILE A 219 17.96 -19.84 5.39
CA ILE A 219 18.20 -18.44 5.02
C ILE A 219 19.37 -17.86 5.83
N ILE A 220 19.46 -18.18 7.12
CA ILE A 220 20.58 -17.71 7.97
C ILE A 220 21.91 -18.33 7.53
N GLU A 221 21.96 -19.64 7.21
CA GLU A 221 23.17 -20.31 6.71
C GLU A 221 23.65 -19.70 5.37
N ALA A 222 22.72 -19.45 4.44
CA ALA A 222 23.05 -18.77 3.19
C ALA A 222 23.58 -17.34 3.41
N LEU A 223 23.03 -16.63 4.41
CA LEU A 223 23.51 -15.30 4.79
C LEU A 223 24.88 -15.34 5.46
N GLU A 224 25.27 -16.42 6.15
CA GLU A 224 26.62 -16.57 6.71
C GLU A 224 27.69 -16.72 5.63
N ASP A 225 27.35 -17.38 4.52
CA ASP A 225 28.28 -17.58 3.39
C ASP A 225 28.43 -16.31 2.54
N GLU A 226 27.32 -15.61 2.25
CA GLU A 226 27.33 -14.44 1.36
C GLU A 226 27.55 -13.10 2.07
N ALA A 227 27.05 -12.95 3.31
CA ALA A 227 27.07 -11.68 4.05
C ALA A 227 27.18 -11.88 5.59
N PRO A 228 28.37 -12.28 6.10
CA PRO A 228 28.57 -12.64 7.50
C PRO A 228 28.11 -11.57 8.50
N ASP A 229 28.40 -10.30 8.21
CA ASP A 229 28.06 -9.16 9.08
C ASP A 229 26.54 -8.95 9.20
N VAL A 230 25.77 -9.31 8.17
CA VAL A 230 24.30 -9.21 8.16
C VAL A 230 23.69 -10.38 8.92
N ALA A 231 24.21 -11.60 8.70
CA ALA A 231 23.78 -12.78 9.44
C ALA A 231 23.95 -12.59 10.95
N GLU A 232 25.08 -12.03 11.39
CA GLU A 232 25.34 -11.74 12.79
C GLU A 232 24.33 -10.71 13.36
N GLN A 233 24.03 -9.66 12.60
CA GLN A 233 23.06 -8.63 13.01
C GLN A 233 21.61 -9.13 13.05
N VAL A 234 21.24 -10.06 12.17
CA VAL A 234 19.93 -10.74 12.18
C VAL A 234 19.84 -11.64 13.41
N LYS A 235 20.84 -12.51 13.64
CA LYS A 235 20.91 -13.41 14.80
C LYS A 235 20.79 -12.65 16.13
N LYS A 236 21.51 -11.53 16.27
CA LYS A 236 21.44 -10.65 17.46
C LYS A 236 20.01 -10.17 17.78
N ARG A 237 19.19 -9.96 16.76
CA ARG A 237 17.82 -9.42 16.88
C ARG A 237 16.72 -10.50 16.99
N MET A 238 17.07 -11.79 16.88
CA MET A 238 16.08 -12.88 16.98
C MET A 238 15.71 -13.30 18.42
N PHE A 239 16.28 -12.66 19.46
CA PHE A 239 16.23 -13.07 20.90
C PHE A 239 16.20 -14.59 21.07
N VAL A 240 17.40 -15.16 21.08
CA VAL A 240 17.61 -16.57 21.32
C VAL A 240 17.46 -16.83 22.82
N PHE A 241 16.97 -18.01 23.21
CA PHE A 241 16.81 -18.41 24.61
C PHE A 241 18.06 -18.15 25.47
N GLU A 242 19.25 -18.27 24.89
CA GLU A 242 20.52 -18.02 25.57
C GLU A 242 20.70 -16.58 26.04
N ASN A 243 20.03 -15.61 25.42
CA ASN A 243 20.07 -14.21 25.82
C ASN A 243 19.39 -13.97 27.19
N ILE A 244 18.69 -14.96 27.75
CA ILE A 244 18.12 -14.86 29.10
C ILE A 244 19.21 -14.56 30.16
N ALA A 245 20.47 -14.98 29.92
CA ALA A 245 21.58 -14.69 30.82
C ALA A 245 21.98 -13.20 30.86
N GLN A 246 21.54 -12.41 29.88
CA GLN A 246 21.81 -10.96 29.80
C GLN A 246 20.73 -10.12 30.47
N LEU A 247 19.60 -10.73 30.86
CA LEU A 247 18.53 -10.05 31.58
C LEU A 247 18.94 -9.80 33.03
N ASP A 248 18.40 -8.74 33.62
CA ASP A 248 18.58 -8.48 35.04
C ASP A 248 17.87 -9.55 35.89
N ASP A 249 18.36 -9.75 37.11
CA ASP A 249 17.85 -10.78 38.01
C ASP A 249 16.34 -10.64 38.30
N ARG A 250 15.77 -9.43 38.29
CA ARG A 250 14.31 -9.24 38.52
C ARG A 250 13.51 -9.75 37.33
N SER A 251 13.97 -9.44 36.11
CA SER A 251 13.37 -9.94 34.87
C SER A 251 13.39 -11.47 34.82
N ILE A 252 14.54 -12.09 35.13
CA ILE A 252 14.66 -13.56 35.20
C ILE A 252 13.67 -14.14 36.22
N GLN A 253 13.60 -13.57 37.43
CA GLN A 253 12.66 -14.04 38.46
C GLN A 253 11.20 -13.89 38.05
N ARG A 254 10.85 -12.86 37.29
CA ARG A 254 9.49 -12.67 36.78
C ARG A 254 9.11 -13.73 35.75
N ILE A 255 10.03 -14.01 34.82
CA ILE A 255 9.89 -15.06 33.81
C ILE A 255 9.68 -16.42 34.48
N LEU A 256 10.52 -16.76 35.46
CA LEU A 256 10.45 -18.05 36.17
C LEU A 256 9.12 -18.31 36.89
N ARG A 257 8.32 -17.28 37.17
CA ARG A 257 6.98 -17.45 37.76
C ARG A 257 5.92 -17.89 36.76
N GLU A 258 6.15 -17.69 35.46
CA GLU A 258 5.19 -18.01 34.39
C GLU A 258 5.59 -19.22 33.55
N VAL A 259 6.80 -19.74 33.76
CA VAL A 259 7.31 -20.91 33.04
C VAL A 259 7.03 -22.18 33.82
N GLU A 260 6.52 -23.22 33.14
CA GLU A 260 6.38 -24.54 33.74
C GLU A 260 7.74 -25.18 34.01
N VAL A 261 7.91 -25.78 35.21
CA VAL A 261 9.16 -26.42 35.64
C VAL A 261 9.62 -27.49 34.66
N ARG A 262 8.69 -28.26 34.07
CA ARG A 262 9.00 -29.29 33.09
C ARG A 262 9.58 -28.72 31.80
N ASP A 263 9.04 -27.60 31.33
CA ASP A 263 9.54 -26.92 30.13
C ASP A 263 10.90 -26.27 30.39
N LEU A 264 11.09 -25.70 31.58
CA LEU A 264 12.38 -25.17 32.01
C LEU A 264 13.45 -26.28 32.06
N ALA A 265 13.12 -27.43 32.65
CA ALA A 265 14.02 -28.58 32.73
C ALA A 265 14.42 -29.09 31.34
N LEU A 266 13.46 -29.20 30.41
CA LEU A 266 13.72 -29.59 29.02
C LEU A 266 14.61 -28.56 28.30
N ALA A 267 14.27 -27.27 28.41
CA ALA A 267 14.97 -26.19 27.74
C ALA A 267 16.45 -26.08 28.16
N LEU A 268 16.73 -26.32 29.45
CA LEU A 268 18.07 -26.21 30.02
C LEU A 268 19.02 -27.36 29.63
N LYS A 269 18.53 -28.49 29.11
CA LYS A 269 19.37 -29.65 28.78
C LYS A 269 20.40 -29.37 27.68
N ALA A 270 20.07 -28.48 26.73
CA ALA A 270 20.96 -28.07 25.65
C ALA A 270 21.25 -26.56 25.71
N THR A 271 21.69 -26.09 26.87
CA THR A 271 22.13 -24.70 27.05
C THR A 271 23.54 -24.60 27.61
N PRO A 272 24.27 -23.52 27.28
CA PRO A 272 25.57 -23.25 27.89
C PRO A 272 25.44 -22.97 29.38
N GLU A 273 26.52 -23.25 30.12
CA GLU A 273 26.46 -23.30 31.60
C GLU A 273 26.15 -21.94 32.22
N ASN A 274 26.58 -20.84 31.60
CA ASN A 274 26.24 -19.48 32.02
C ASN A 274 24.72 -19.23 32.07
N VAL A 275 23.96 -19.79 31.13
CA VAL A 275 22.50 -19.66 31.08
C VAL A 275 21.84 -20.45 32.22
N LYS A 276 22.32 -21.68 32.46
CA LYS A 276 21.85 -22.49 33.59
C LYS A 276 22.15 -21.79 34.92
N GLU A 277 23.36 -21.27 35.10
CA GLU A 277 23.75 -20.56 36.32
C GLU A 277 22.91 -19.30 36.54
N ALA A 278 22.66 -18.50 35.50
CA ALA A 278 21.81 -17.31 35.58
C ALA A 278 20.39 -17.66 36.04
N ILE A 279 19.81 -18.73 35.49
CA ILE A 279 18.48 -19.22 35.88
C ILE A 279 18.50 -19.77 37.31
N LEU A 280 19.43 -20.66 37.64
CA LEU A 280 19.51 -21.33 38.94
C LEU A 280 19.80 -20.35 40.09
N ARG A 281 20.61 -19.30 39.84
CA ARG A 281 20.88 -18.23 40.82
C ARG A 281 19.62 -17.44 41.18
N ASN A 282 18.69 -17.33 40.24
CA ASN A 282 17.42 -16.64 40.41
C ASN A 282 16.30 -17.53 40.96
N MET A 283 16.63 -18.75 41.38
CA MET A 283 15.72 -19.69 42.04
C MET A 283 16.07 -19.85 43.52
N SER A 284 15.11 -20.32 44.32
CA SER A 284 15.41 -20.78 45.68
C SER A 284 16.31 -22.03 45.64
N GLN A 285 17.15 -22.24 46.65
CA GLN A 285 18.03 -23.42 46.74
C GLN A 285 17.27 -24.74 46.55
N ARG A 286 16.06 -24.83 47.11
CA ARG A 286 15.19 -26.01 46.97
C ARG A 286 14.70 -26.18 45.53
N ALA A 287 14.21 -25.13 44.89
CA ALA A 287 13.71 -25.20 43.52
C ALA A 287 14.83 -25.49 42.51
N ALA A 288 16.02 -24.90 42.73
CA ALA A 288 17.21 -25.20 41.93
C ALA A 288 17.68 -26.66 42.09
N ALA A 289 17.58 -27.23 43.29
CA ALA A 289 17.89 -28.65 43.50
C ALA A 289 16.89 -29.57 42.79
N MET A 290 15.60 -29.29 42.91
CA MET A 290 14.54 -30.04 42.21
C MET A 290 14.69 -29.97 40.70
N LEU A 291 15.00 -28.78 40.15
CA LEU A 291 15.20 -28.62 38.71
C LEU A 291 16.40 -29.45 38.20
N ARG A 292 17.49 -29.53 38.96
CA ARG A 292 18.64 -30.38 38.61
C ARG A 292 18.27 -31.86 38.62
N GLU A 293 17.52 -32.29 39.64
CA GLU A 293 17.04 -33.68 39.74
C GLU A 293 16.10 -34.03 38.58
N ASP A 294 15.17 -33.14 38.22
CA ASP A 294 14.27 -33.31 37.08
C ASP A 294 15.05 -33.41 35.76
N MET A 295 16.07 -32.57 35.58
CA MET A 295 16.95 -32.61 34.41
C MET A 295 17.72 -33.93 34.31
N GLU A 296 18.18 -34.50 35.43
CA GLU A 296 18.84 -35.81 35.47
C GLU A 296 17.85 -36.94 35.19
N ALA A 297 16.68 -36.90 35.81
CA ALA A 297 15.63 -37.91 35.69
C ALA A 297 15.07 -38.02 34.25
N MET A 298 15.02 -36.92 33.50
CA MET A 298 14.57 -36.92 32.11
C MET A 298 15.47 -37.72 31.16
N GLY A 299 16.73 -38.01 31.54
CA GLY A 299 17.65 -38.77 30.69
C GLY A 299 17.95 -38.09 29.34
N PRO A 300 18.24 -38.85 28.27
CA PRO A 300 18.45 -38.32 26.93
C PRO A 300 17.13 -37.85 26.31
N VAL A 301 17.08 -36.58 25.89
CA VAL A 301 15.91 -35.97 25.26
C VAL A 301 16.21 -35.61 23.80
N ARG A 302 15.18 -35.62 22.94
CA ARG A 302 15.37 -35.25 21.53
C ARG A 302 15.60 -33.75 21.41
N LEU A 303 16.56 -33.33 20.59
CA LEU A 303 16.85 -31.91 20.36
C LEU A 303 15.58 -31.11 20.02
N ARG A 304 14.73 -31.64 19.14
CA ARG A 304 13.44 -31.03 18.78
C ARG A 304 12.56 -30.68 19.99
N GLN A 305 12.53 -31.51 21.03
CA GLN A 305 11.71 -31.26 22.23
C GLN A 305 12.32 -30.16 23.11
N VAL A 306 13.65 -30.10 23.18
CA VAL A 306 14.37 -29.03 23.87
C VAL A 306 14.08 -27.71 23.19
N GLU A 307 14.15 -27.68 21.86
CA GLU A 307 13.92 -26.45 21.11
C GLU A 307 12.44 -25.99 21.16
N GLU A 308 11.49 -26.93 21.19
CA GLU A 308 10.06 -26.61 21.42
C GLU A 308 9.83 -26.00 22.81
N ALA A 309 10.52 -26.51 23.83
CA ALA A 309 10.45 -25.97 25.19
C ALA A 309 11.10 -24.57 25.26
N GLN A 310 12.26 -24.38 24.64
CA GLN A 310 12.91 -23.07 24.53
C GLN A 310 12.00 -22.06 23.82
N ALA A 311 11.32 -22.46 22.73
CA ALA A 311 10.40 -21.59 22.01
C ALA A 311 9.21 -21.13 22.89
N ARG A 312 8.61 -22.04 23.67
CA ARG A 312 7.54 -21.68 24.61
C ARG A 312 8.02 -20.69 25.67
N ILE A 313 9.24 -20.86 26.18
CA ILE A 313 9.79 -19.92 27.17
C ILE A 313 10.07 -18.55 26.52
N VAL A 314 10.62 -18.52 25.31
CA VAL A 314 10.83 -17.26 24.57
C VAL A 314 9.50 -16.54 24.31
N GLU A 315 8.41 -17.27 24.05
CA GLU A 315 7.07 -16.70 23.92
C GLU A 315 6.59 -16.04 25.22
N VAL A 316 6.80 -16.70 26.37
CA VAL A 316 6.51 -16.12 27.70
C VAL A 316 7.33 -14.85 27.94
N ILE A 317 8.63 -14.88 27.62
CA ILE A 317 9.51 -13.71 27.76
C ILE A 317 8.98 -12.53 26.93
N ARG A 318 8.57 -12.77 25.68
CA ARG A 318 8.00 -11.73 24.81
C ARG A 318 6.71 -11.15 25.38
N ARG A 319 5.80 -11.99 25.85
CA ARG A 319 4.55 -11.54 26.48
C ARG A 319 4.80 -10.64 27.68
N LEU A 320 5.79 -10.97 28.51
CA LEU A 320 6.16 -10.17 29.68
C LEU A 320 6.83 -8.85 29.30
N ASP A 321 7.62 -8.82 28.22
CA ASP A 321 8.23 -7.59 27.67
C ASP A 321 7.15 -6.65 27.09
N GLU A 322 6.18 -7.20 26.37
CA GLU A 322 5.02 -6.46 25.84
C GLU A 322 4.11 -5.88 26.94
N ALA A 323 4.05 -6.56 28.09
CA ALA A 323 3.34 -6.08 29.27
C ALA A 323 4.15 -5.07 30.10
N GLU A 324 5.35 -4.70 29.65
CA GLU A 324 6.30 -3.84 30.37
C GLU A 324 6.69 -4.36 31.76
N GLU A 325 6.52 -5.68 31.99
CA GLU A 325 6.84 -6.33 33.27
C GLU A 325 8.30 -6.76 33.38
N ILE A 326 8.98 -6.88 32.24
CA ILE A 326 10.43 -7.11 32.13
C ILE A 326 11.01 -6.14 31.10
N VAL A 327 12.31 -5.86 31.19
CA VAL A 327 13.02 -5.03 30.22
C VAL A 327 14.06 -5.88 29.52
N ILE A 328 13.86 -6.14 28.23
CA ILE A 328 14.89 -6.74 27.39
C ILE A 328 15.80 -5.63 26.89
N ALA A 329 17.07 -5.64 27.30
CA ALA A 329 18.07 -4.73 26.76
C ALA A 329 18.26 -4.98 25.26
N ARG A 330 17.50 -4.27 24.43
CA ARG A 330 17.63 -4.25 22.97
C ARG A 330 18.87 -3.42 22.70
N GLY A 331 19.97 -4.04 22.29
CA GLY A 331 21.24 -3.34 22.06
C GLY A 331 21.07 -2.14 21.12
N GLY A 332 21.03 -0.94 21.70
CA GLY A 332 20.86 0.36 21.05
C GLY A 332 19.84 1.26 21.76
N ASP A 333 20.35 2.25 22.53
CA ASP A 333 19.66 3.47 23.01
C ASP A 333 18.50 3.37 24.00
N ASP A 334 18.59 2.54 25.04
CA ASP A 334 17.86 2.83 26.29
C ASP A 334 18.84 2.79 27.49
N GLU A 335 19.57 3.90 27.66
CA GLU A 335 20.16 4.24 28.96
C GLU A 335 19.02 4.54 29.94
N LEU A 336 18.77 3.62 30.87
CA LEU A 336 17.96 3.91 32.06
C LEU A 336 18.69 4.97 32.88
N VAL A 337 18.18 6.21 32.85
CA VAL A 337 18.61 7.29 33.74
C VAL A 337 18.01 7.04 35.14
N VAL A 338 18.87 6.99 36.15
CA VAL A 338 18.51 6.85 37.58
C VAL A 338 18.15 8.20 38.19
#